data_AF-A0A7W8QKW5-F1
#
_entry.id   AF-A0A7W8QKW5-F1
#
_cell.length_a   1.000
_cell.length_b   1.000
_cell.length_c   1.000
_cell.angle_alpha   90.00
_cell.angle_beta   90.00
_cell.angle_gamma   90.00
#
_symmetry.space_group_name_H-M   'P 1'
#
loop_
_entity.id
_entity.type
_entity.pdbx_description
1 polymer ?
#
loop_
_entity_poly.entity_id
_entity_poly.type
_entity_poly.pdbx_seq_one_letter_code
_entity_poly.pdbx_strand_id
1 'polypeptide(L)'
;MSPEDPEKAEPAEPGFWSGLQGEAREAVDAFLEERFGELHRLLSRCLEDVDPMDVVYPDSPGEYRGVVRELLVLLWPWEDRPEDFSRERLEPLVERAFSVHFPDRDEWGAGAVAETAGLIAGSVHALRRSRSLRDPH
;
A
#
# COMPACT_ATOMS: atom_id res chain seq x y z
N MET A 1 -7.02 -44.06 -6.22
CA MET A 1 -6.41 -42.72 -6.38
C MET A 1 -7.54 -41.78 -6.69
N SER A 2 -7.98 -41.02 -5.69
CA SER A 2 -8.96 -39.95 -5.93
C SER A 2 -8.23 -38.77 -6.57
N PRO A 3 -8.80 -38.11 -7.59
CA PRO A 3 -8.26 -36.86 -8.09
C PRO A 3 -8.40 -35.82 -6.98
N GLU A 4 -7.31 -35.14 -6.65
CA GLU A 4 -7.29 -33.99 -5.76
C GLU A 4 -8.21 -32.91 -6.36
N ASP A 5 -9.23 -32.51 -5.59
CA ASP A 5 -10.12 -31.38 -5.92
C ASP A 5 -9.25 -30.16 -6.23
N PRO A 6 -9.54 -29.38 -7.29
CA PRO A 6 -8.86 -28.12 -7.51
C PRO A 6 -9.11 -27.24 -6.28
N GLU A 7 -8.01 -26.91 -5.63
CA GLU A 7 -7.86 -25.93 -4.56
C GLU A 7 -8.97 -24.88 -4.67
N LYS A 8 -9.96 -24.95 -3.78
CA LYS A 8 -10.94 -23.88 -3.61
C LYS A 8 -10.14 -22.68 -3.13
N ALA A 9 -9.68 -21.85 -4.06
CA ALA A 9 -9.13 -20.54 -3.74
C ALA A 9 -10.14 -19.87 -2.82
N GLU A 10 -9.74 -19.59 -1.58
CA GLU A 10 -10.59 -18.85 -0.66
C GLU A 10 -10.95 -17.53 -1.33
N PRO A 11 -12.22 -17.09 -1.26
CA PRO A 11 -12.60 -15.83 -1.86
C PRO A 11 -11.76 -14.73 -1.23
N ALA A 12 -11.08 -13.93 -2.07
CA ALA A 12 -10.27 -12.81 -1.62
C ALA A 12 -11.07 -11.96 -0.63
N GLU A 13 -10.46 -11.65 0.52
CA GLU A 13 -11.12 -10.78 1.50
C GLU A 13 -11.48 -9.44 0.82
N PRO A 14 -12.71 -8.94 1.01
CA PRO A 14 -13.07 -7.66 0.45
C PRO A 14 -12.23 -6.56 1.11
N GLY A 15 -11.69 -5.65 0.30
CA GLY A 15 -11.03 -4.45 0.79
C GLY A 15 -11.95 -3.60 1.66
N PHE A 16 -11.38 -2.79 2.55
CA PHE A 16 -12.13 -1.94 3.49
C PHE A 16 -13.14 -1.03 2.79
N TRP A 17 -12.88 -0.71 1.51
CA TRP A 17 -13.61 0.28 0.73
C TRP A 17 -14.30 -0.31 -0.51
N SER A 18 -14.49 -1.63 -0.57
CA SER A 18 -15.03 -2.37 -1.73
C SER A 18 -16.42 -1.91 -2.22
N GLY A 19 -17.17 -1.15 -1.41
CA GLY A 19 -18.46 -0.56 -1.78
C GLY A 19 -18.44 0.93 -2.19
N LEU A 20 -17.29 1.62 -2.13
CA LEU A 20 -17.22 3.05 -2.43
C LEU A 20 -17.19 3.34 -3.93
N GLN A 21 -18.02 4.28 -4.38
CA GLN A 21 -18.13 4.71 -5.77
C GLN A 21 -18.32 6.23 -5.86
N GLY A 22 -17.95 6.81 -7.02
CA GLY A 22 -18.18 8.22 -7.35
C GLY A 22 -17.70 9.19 -6.26
N GLU A 23 -18.53 10.16 -5.92
CA GLU A 23 -18.24 11.22 -4.94
C GLU A 23 -17.82 10.68 -3.57
N ALA A 24 -18.39 9.55 -3.12
CA ALA A 24 -18.03 8.96 -1.83
C ALA A 24 -16.58 8.45 -1.83
N ARG A 25 -16.08 7.97 -2.98
CA ARG A 25 -14.69 7.55 -3.15
C ARG A 25 -13.76 8.76 -3.11
N GLU A 26 -14.10 9.81 -3.85
CA GLU A 26 -13.32 11.05 -3.89
C GLU A 26 -13.24 11.72 -2.51
N ALA A 27 -14.35 11.73 -1.77
CA ALA A 27 -14.40 12.28 -0.43
C ALA A 27 -13.48 11.53 0.54
N VAL A 28 -13.40 10.20 0.44
CA VAL A 28 -12.48 9.39 1.26
C VAL A 28 -11.02 9.65 0.87
N ASP A 29 -10.71 9.75 -0.42
CA ASP A 29 -9.35 10.06 -0.87
C ASP A 29 -8.90 11.44 -0.35
N ALA A 30 -9.76 12.46 -0.46
CA ALA A 30 -9.50 13.79 0.08
C ALA A 30 -9.29 13.78 1.61
N PHE A 31 -10.16 13.05 2.34
CA PHE A 31 -10.03 12.92 3.80
C PHE A 31 -8.71 12.25 4.21
N LEU A 32 -8.31 11.19 3.51
CA LEU A 32 -7.08 10.46 3.83
C LEU A 32 -5.84 11.27 3.45
N GLU A 33 -5.87 11.99 2.34
CA GLU A 33 -4.80 12.91 1.97
C GLU A 33 -4.63 14.02 3.02
N GLU A 34 -5.73 14.61 3.50
CA GLU A 34 -5.70 15.63 4.56
C GLU A 34 -5.17 15.05 5.88
N ARG A 35 -5.68 13.88 6.29
CA ARG A 35 -5.34 13.28 7.60
C ARG A 35 -3.91 12.73 7.65
N PHE A 36 -3.43 12.13 6.58
CA PHE A 36 -2.16 11.39 6.55
C PHE A 36 -1.06 12.11 5.77
N GLY A 37 -1.39 13.16 5.01
CA GLY A 37 -0.47 14.13 4.40
C GLY A 37 0.80 13.55 3.80
N GLU A 38 1.89 13.55 4.58
CA GLU A 38 3.18 13.03 4.16
C GLU A 38 3.21 11.51 3.95
N LEU A 39 2.53 10.73 4.79
CA LEU A 39 2.48 9.27 4.63
C LEU A 39 1.72 8.91 3.35
N HIS A 40 0.60 9.58 3.06
CA HIS A 40 -0.14 9.39 1.81
C HIS A 40 0.74 9.63 0.58
N ARG A 41 1.46 10.75 0.55
CA ARG A 41 2.38 11.11 -0.56
C ARG A 41 3.55 10.14 -0.68
N LEU A 42 4.11 9.69 0.44
CA LEU A 42 5.19 8.72 0.47
C LEU A 42 4.74 7.39 -0.12
N LEU A 43 3.59 6.87 0.31
CA LEU A 43 3.05 5.60 -0.19
C LEU A 43 2.76 5.66 -1.68
N SER A 44 2.09 6.74 -2.13
CA SER A 44 1.78 6.96 -3.54
C SER A 44 3.05 6.93 -4.39
N ARG A 45 4.08 7.67 -3.98
CA ARG A 45 5.36 7.70 -4.67
C ARG A 45 6.07 6.35 -4.66
N CYS A 46 6.09 5.63 -3.53
CA CYS A 46 6.75 4.33 -3.47
C CYS A 46 6.11 3.33 -4.44
N LEU A 47 4.78 3.35 -4.55
CA LEU A 47 4.05 2.48 -5.47
C LEU A 47 4.26 2.89 -6.93
N GLU A 48 4.28 4.19 -7.22
CA GLU A 48 4.58 4.69 -8.56
C GLU A 48 6.04 4.46 -8.99
N ASP A 49 6.99 4.50 -8.05
CA ASP A 49 8.41 4.26 -8.31
C ASP A 49 8.69 2.76 -8.57
N VAL A 50 8.00 1.85 -7.87
CA VAL A 50 8.12 0.39 -8.10
C VAL A 50 7.32 -0.06 -9.32
N ASP A 51 6.14 0.55 -9.52
CA ASP A 51 5.16 0.24 -10.56
C ASP A 51 4.99 -1.28 -10.84
N PRO A 52 4.58 -2.06 -9.82
CA PRO A 52 4.56 -3.51 -9.92
C PRO A 52 3.63 -4.07 -11.01
N MET A 53 2.67 -3.28 -11.47
CA MET A 53 1.70 -3.64 -12.49
C MET A 53 2.02 -3.04 -13.87
N ASP A 54 3.08 -2.24 -14.01
CA ASP A 54 3.41 -1.48 -15.24
C ASP A 54 2.21 -0.65 -15.74
N VAL A 55 1.58 0.08 -14.82
CA VAL A 55 0.37 0.88 -15.09
C VAL A 55 0.60 2.37 -14.95
N VAL A 56 1.78 2.83 -14.52
CA VAL A 56 2.03 4.26 -14.34
C VAL A 56 2.37 4.91 -15.65
N TYR A 57 1.43 5.70 -16.18
CA TYR A 57 1.62 6.49 -17.38
C TYR A 57 1.93 7.95 -17.04
N PRO A 58 2.78 8.65 -17.82
CA PRO A 58 3.16 10.05 -17.56
C PRO A 58 1.99 11.02 -17.38
N ASP A 59 0.85 10.74 -18.02
CA ASP A 59 -0.35 11.58 -18.02
C ASP A 59 -1.51 10.99 -17.19
N SER A 60 -1.31 9.86 -16.50
CA SER A 60 -2.33 9.19 -15.67
C SER A 60 -1.77 8.79 -14.29
N PRO A 61 -1.54 9.75 -13.38
CA PRO A 61 -1.08 9.45 -12.04
C PRO A 61 -2.21 8.92 -11.15
N GLY A 62 -1.86 8.06 -10.19
CA GLY A 62 -2.80 7.56 -9.18
C GLY A 62 -3.49 6.23 -9.48
N GLU A 63 -2.95 5.42 -10.39
CA GLU A 63 -3.42 4.04 -10.63
C GLU A 63 -3.38 3.19 -9.34
N TYR A 64 -2.44 3.50 -8.43
CA TYR A 64 -2.31 2.84 -7.13
C TYR A 64 -3.14 3.46 -5.99
N ARG A 65 -4.04 4.43 -6.24
CA ARG A 65 -4.83 5.09 -5.18
C ARG A 65 -5.61 4.12 -4.32
N GLY A 66 -6.16 3.05 -4.92
CA GLY A 66 -6.83 1.98 -4.17
C GLY A 66 -5.90 1.32 -3.15
N VAL A 67 -4.72 0.89 -3.61
CA VAL A 67 -3.69 0.28 -2.75
C VAL A 67 -3.23 1.24 -1.66
N VAL A 68 -2.99 2.51 -1.99
CA VAL A 68 -2.62 3.54 -1.00
C VAL A 68 -3.69 3.65 0.08
N ARG A 69 -4.97 3.70 -0.30
CA ARG A 69 -6.10 3.78 0.62
C ARG A 69 -6.15 2.58 1.57
N GLU A 70 -5.99 1.37 1.03
CA GLU A 70 -5.98 0.13 1.80
C GLU A 70 -4.81 0.10 2.79
N LEU A 71 -3.60 0.47 2.32
CA LEU A 71 -2.40 0.56 3.15
C LEU A 71 -2.55 1.58 4.29
N LEU A 72 -3.15 2.75 4.04
CA LEU A 72 -3.34 3.75 5.10
C LEU A 72 -4.22 3.25 6.25
N VAL A 73 -5.23 2.43 5.96
CA VAL A 73 -6.05 1.80 7.00
C VAL A 73 -5.24 0.75 7.77
N LEU A 74 -4.49 -0.10 7.06
CA LEU A 74 -3.67 -1.15 7.67
C LEU A 74 -2.54 -0.58 8.54
N LEU A 75 -1.97 0.55 8.14
CA LEU A 75 -0.85 1.22 8.80
C LEU A 75 -1.28 2.22 9.88
N TRP A 76 -2.58 2.52 10.00
CA TRP A 76 -3.09 3.44 11.03
C TRP A 76 -2.57 3.14 12.44
N PRO A 77 -2.52 1.87 12.91
CA PRO A 77 -2.00 1.56 14.24
C PRO A 77 -0.50 1.90 14.42
N TRP A 78 0.23 2.12 13.33
CA TRP A 78 1.68 2.37 13.33
C TRP A 78 2.03 3.84 13.10
N GLU A 79 1.05 4.72 12.93
CA GLU A 79 1.28 6.14 12.60
C GLU A 79 2.33 6.80 13.51
N ASP A 80 2.26 6.48 14.81
CA ASP A 80 3.17 6.99 15.85
C ASP A 80 4.31 6.03 16.21
N ARG A 81 4.48 4.92 15.49
CA ARG A 81 5.44 3.84 15.76
C ARG A 81 6.32 3.53 14.54
N PRO A 82 7.28 4.42 14.22
CA PRO A 82 8.15 4.23 13.05
C PRO A 82 8.99 2.94 13.10
N GLU A 83 9.27 2.40 14.28
CA GLU A 83 9.92 1.10 14.47
C GLU A 83 9.10 -0.08 13.96
N ASP A 84 7.78 0.10 13.82
CA ASP A 84 6.88 -0.92 13.30
C ASP A 84 6.95 -1.00 11.75
N PHE A 85 7.53 0.00 11.07
CA PHE A 85 7.75 0.03 9.61
C PHE A 85 8.98 -0.77 9.19
N SER A 86 9.13 -2.00 9.67
CA SER A 86 10.12 -2.92 9.12
C SER A 86 9.58 -3.59 7.85
N ARG A 87 10.49 -3.92 6.92
CA ARG A 87 10.13 -4.64 5.69
C ARG A 87 9.33 -5.90 5.98
N GLU A 88 9.78 -6.72 6.94
CA GLU A 88 9.14 -7.98 7.34
C GLU A 88 7.69 -7.81 7.81
N ARG A 89 7.37 -6.68 8.46
CA ARG A 89 6.02 -6.38 8.91
C ARG A 89 5.17 -5.75 7.80
N LEU A 90 5.79 -5.02 6.88
CA LEU A 90 5.12 -4.38 5.75
C LEU A 90 4.75 -5.35 4.65
N GLU A 91 5.59 -6.35 4.34
CA GLU A 91 5.35 -7.34 3.28
C GLU A 91 3.93 -7.95 3.32
N PRO A 92 3.44 -8.50 4.45
CA PRO A 92 2.08 -9.06 4.49
C PRO A 92 0.97 -8.01 4.33
N LEU A 93 1.21 -6.75 4.70
CA LEU A 93 0.24 -5.67 4.51
C LEU A 93 0.19 -5.21 3.05
N VAL A 94 1.34 -5.14 2.38
CA VAL A 94 1.47 -4.84 0.96
C VAL A 94 0.84 -5.97 0.13
N GLU A 95 1.15 -7.23 0.45
CA GLU A 95 0.54 -8.39 -0.22
C GLU A 95 -0.99 -8.38 -0.09
N ARG A 96 -1.51 -8.05 1.10
CA ARG A 96 -2.96 -7.89 1.30
C ARG A 96 -3.53 -6.77 0.43
N ALA A 97 -2.90 -5.59 0.43
CA ALA A 97 -3.38 -4.46 -0.35
C ALA A 97 -3.34 -4.70 -1.85
N PHE A 98 -2.32 -5.39 -2.36
CA PHE A 98 -2.27 -5.85 -3.75
C PHE A 98 -3.37 -6.86 -4.03
N SER A 99 -3.52 -7.92 -3.24
CA SER A 99 -4.52 -8.96 -3.48
C SER A 99 -5.95 -8.42 -3.55
N VAL A 100 -6.26 -7.34 -2.83
CA VAL A 100 -7.57 -6.66 -2.87
C VAL A 100 -7.81 -5.92 -4.19
N HIS A 101 -6.78 -5.29 -4.76
CA HIS A 101 -6.89 -4.40 -5.91
C HIS A 101 -6.43 -5.03 -7.24
N PHE A 102 -5.54 -6.01 -7.15
CA PHE A 102 -4.91 -6.79 -8.21
C PHE A 102 -4.94 -8.27 -7.77
N PRO A 103 -6.09 -8.94 -7.92
CA PRO A 103 -6.31 -10.27 -7.35
C PRO A 103 -5.48 -11.35 -8.03
N ASP A 104 -4.98 -11.11 -9.25
CA ASP A 104 -4.09 -12.03 -9.93
C ASP A 104 -2.64 -11.81 -9.45
N ARG A 105 -2.17 -12.72 -8.60
CA ARG A 105 -0.83 -12.67 -8.02
C ARG A 105 0.27 -12.80 -9.07
N ASP A 106 -0.01 -13.42 -10.20
CA ASP A 106 0.96 -13.57 -11.29
C ASP A 106 1.27 -12.22 -11.96
N GLU A 107 0.43 -11.21 -11.76
CA GLU A 107 0.63 -9.86 -12.32
C GLU A 107 1.67 -9.03 -11.56
N TRP A 108 1.85 -9.24 -10.25
CA TRP A 108 2.81 -8.46 -9.43
C TRP A 108 3.92 -9.31 -8.79
N GLY A 109 3.63 -10.55 -8.38
CA GLY A 109 4.61 -11.50 -7.83
C GLY A 109 5.28 -11.11 -6.49
N ALA A 110 5.96 -12.06 -5.86
CA ALA A 110 6.56 -11.85 -4.54
C ALA A 110 7.68 -10.78 -4.52
N GLY A 111 8.32 -10.53 -5.66
CA GLY A 111 9.35 -9.51 -5.82
C GLY A 111 8.81 -8.09 -5.60
N ALA A 112 7.66 -7.77 -6.20
CA ALA A 112 7.01 -6.48 -6.06
C ALA A 112 6.65 -6.14 -4.61
N VAL A 113 6.13 -7.13 -3.86
CA VAL A 113 5.79 -6.96 -2.44
C VAL A 113 7.02 -6.63 -1.62
N ALA A 114 8.08 -7.42 -1.79
CA ALA A 114 9.36 -7.24 -1.11
C ALA A 114 9.98 -5.86 -1.39
N GLU A 115 9.97 -5.45 -2.65
CA GLU A 115 10.53 -4.18 -3.10
C GLU A 115 9.72 -2.98 -2.58
N THR A 116 8.40 -3.03 -2.73
CA THR A 116 7.47 -2.00 -2.23
C THR A 116 7.60 -1.84 -0.72
N ALA A 117 7.58 -2.94 0.03
CA ALA A 117 7.75 -2.93 1.48
C ALA A 117 9.11 -2.35 1.90
N GLY A 118 10.19 -2.71 1.18
CA GLY A 118 11.52 -2.18 1.41
C GLY A 118 11.62 -0.68 1.17
N LEU A 119 11.01 -0.19 0.08
CA LEU A 119 11.01 1.22 -0.28
C LEU A 119 10.21 2.07 0.72
N ILE A 120 9.05 1.58 1.16
CA ILE A 120 8.24 2.23 2.21
C ILE A 120 9.03 2.31 3.51
N ALA A 121 9.61 1.21 3.98
CA ALA A 121 10.42 1.17 5.20
C ALA A 121 11.57 2.17 5.16
N GLY A 122 12.35 2.14 4.07
CA GLY A 122 13.48 3.05 3.86
C GLY A 122 13.05 4.52 3.85
N SER A 123 11.96 4.84 3.17
CA SER A 123 11.44 6.19 3.04
C SER A 123 10.90 6.73 4.37
N VAL A 124 10.19 5.93 5.14
CA VAL A 124 9.67 6.32 6.47
C VAL A 124 10.82 6.62 7.43
N HIS A 125 11.85 5.77 7.47
CA HIS A 125 13.04 6.01 8.28
C HIS A 125 13.85 7.22 7.83
N ALA A 126 13.94 7.50 6.52
CA ALA A 126 14.60 8.70 6.00
C ALA A 126 13.83 9.97 6.39
N LEU A 127 12.50 9.95 6.25
CA LEU A 127 11.62 11.07 6.60
C LEU A 127 11.77 11.46 8.08
N ARG A 128 11.74 10.48 8.99
CA ARG A 128 11.90 10.72 10.43
C ARG A 128 13.28 11.26 10.80
N ARG A 129 14.36 10.72 10.20
CA ARG A 129 15.71 11.27 10.38
C ARG A 129 15.80 12.73 9.95
N SER A 130 15.17 13.09 8.83
CA SER A 130 15.18 14.47 8.34
C SER A 130 14.44 15.45 9.25
N ARG A 131 13.37 15.00 9.95
CA ARG A 131 12.66 15.80 10.95
C ARG A 131 13.46 15.96 12.23
N SER A 132 14.07 14.89 12.73
CA SER A 132 14.95 14.94 13.93
C SER A 132 16.16 15.86 13.75
N LEU A 133 16.66 16.05 12.52
CA LEU A 133 17.75 16.97 12.22
C LEU A 133 17.31 18.45 12.13
N ARG A 134 16.02 18.71 11.92
CA ARG A 134 15.48 20.09 11.83
C ARG A 134 15.06 20.65 13.19
N ASP A 135 14.78 19.79 14.17
CA ASP A 135 14.55 20.15 15.57
C ASP A 135 15.62 19.53 16.49
N PRO A 136 16.87 20.02 16.46
CA PRO A 136 17.84 19.66 17.47
C PRO A 136 17.42 20.32 18.78
N HIS A 137 16.92 19.53 19.73
CA HIS A 137 16.74 19.96 21.12
C HIS A 137 18.05 20.47 21.74
#